data_AF-A0A1H0C684-F1
#
_entry.id   AF-A0A1H0C684-F1
#
_cell.length_a   1.000
_cell.length_b   1.000
_cell.length_c   1.000
_cell.angle_alpha   90.00
_cell.angle_beta   90.00
_cell.angle_gamma   90.00
#
_symmetry.space_group_name_H-M   'P 1'
#
loop_
_entity.id
_entity.type
_entity.pdbx_description
1 polymer ?
#
loop_
_entity_poly.entity_id
_entity_poly.type
_entity_poly.pdbx_seq_one_letter_code
_entity_poly.pdbx_strand_id
1 'polypeptide(L)'
;MSRSPSSVIATSCAVHRVHQHQPDELIDDADFRGIHRTDDIIVVGNRRDMPGKQALDRAIIDTVVGNPGARPEDVPIVPLPNARDAWSFGKGLASYAEDDAE
;
A
#
# COMPACT_ATOMS: atom_id res chain seq x y z
N MET A 1 -4.92 13.58 25.70
CA MET A 1 -3.86 12.79 25.03
C MET A 1 -4.07 13.00 23.54
N SER A 2 -3.21 13.79 22.89
CA SER A 2 -3.27 14.03 21.45
C SER A 2 -2.81 12.75 20.77
N ARG A 3 -3.72 12.06 20.08
CA ARG A 3 -3.42 10.85 19.32
C ARG A 3 -2.74 11.26 18.00
N SER A 4 -1.78 10.45 17.52
CA SER A 4 -1.06 10.71 16.27
C SER A 4 -1.92 10.34 15.04
N PRO A 5 -1.75 11.02 13.90
CA PRO A 5 -2.47 10.67 12.68
C PRO A 5 -1.87 9.42 12.02
N SER A 6 -2.70 8.40 11.79
CA SER A 6 -2.34 7.19 11.03
C SER A 6 -2.26 7.53 9.53
N SER A 7 -1.35 6.89 8.78
CA SER A 7 -1.09 7.25 7.38
C SER A 7 -1.25 6.04 6.45
N VAL A 8 -2.03 6.16 5.38
CA VAL A 8 -2.16 5.16 4.31
C VAL A 8 -1.23 5.53 3.16
N ILE A 9 -0.37 4.60 2.74
CA ILE A 9 0.53 4.79 1.60
C ILE A 9 0.11 3.83 0.49
N ALA A 10 -0.62 4.29 -0.51
CA ALA A 10 -0.88 3.49 -1.70
C ALA A 10 0.30 3.59 -2.67
N THR A 11 1.01 2.48 -2.89
CA THR A 11 2.20 2.41 -3.73
C THR A 11 1.88 1.67 -5.03
N SER A 12 1.62 2.43 -6.10
CA SER A 12 1.81 1.89 -7.45
C SER A 12 3.23 2.23 -7.88
N CYS A 13 3.95 1.33 -8.56
CA CYS A 13 5.41 1.37 -8.76
C CYS A 13 6.04 2.66 -9.38
N ALA A 14 5.27 3.71 -9.68
CA ALA A 14 5.76 5.05 -10.02
C ALA A 14 4.93 6.22 -9.44
N VAL A 15 3.80 5.95 -8.77
CA VAL A 15 2.93 6.97 -8.16
C VAL A 15 2.57 6.54 -6.75
N HIS A 16 2.89 7.42 -5.79
CA HIS A 16 2.57 7.26 -4.38
C HIS A 16 1.45 8.22 -4.00
N ARG A 17 0.44 7.72 -3.28
CA ARG A 17 -0.61 8.55 -2.68
C ARG A 17 -0.59 8.32 -1.18
N VAL A 18 -0.41 9.41 -0.41
CA VAL A 18 -0.43 9.37 1.06
C VAL A 18 -1.71 10.04 1.54
N HIS A 19 -2.48 9.32 2.37
CA HIS A 19 -3.63 9.86 3.10
C HIS A 19 -3.37 9.77 4.59
N GLN A 20 -3.53 10.87 5.29
CA GLN A 20 -3.46 10.89 6.74
C GLN A 20 -4.86 10.93 7.30
N HIS A 21 -5.08 10.15 8.34
CA HIS A 21 -6.36 10.01 9.02
C HIS A 21 -6.23 10.55 10.44
N GLN A 22 -7.29 11.22 10.89
CA GLN A 22 -7.47 11.45 12.31
C GLN A 22 -7.70 10.11 13.04
N PRO A 23 -7.47 10.04 14.36
CA PRO A 23 -7.48 8.79 15.13
C PRO A 23 -8.78 7.98 15.14
N ASP A 24 -9.87 8.54 14.61
CA ASP A 24 -11.20 7.95 14.50
C ASP A 24 -11.69 7.79 13.05
N GLU A 25 -10.87 8.17 12.07
CA GLU A 25 -11.20 8.07 10.65
C GLU A 25 -10.77 6.74 10.01
N LEU A 26 -9.78 6.06 10.60
CA LEU A 26 -9.34 4.72 10.20
C LEU A 26 -9.62 3.75 11.34
N ILE A 27 -10.49 2.78 11.09
CA ILE A 27 -10.92 1.78 12.07
C ILE A 27 -10.44 0.41 11.60
N ASP A 28 -9.64 -0.26 12.42
CA ASP A 28 -9.25 -1.65 12.22
C ASP A 28 -9.59 -2.52 13.46
N ASP A 29 -9.65 -3.83 13.24
CA ASP A 29 -9.68 -4.81 14.33
C ASP A 29 -8.23 -5.10 14.73
N ALA A 30 -7.85 -4.56 15.88
CA ALA A 30 -6.48 -4.57 16.37
C ALA A 30 -5.90 -5.98 16.50
N ASP A 31 -6.71 -7.02 16.71
CA ASP A 31 -6.25 -8.40 16.89
C ASP A 31 -6.60 -9.32 15.70
N PHE A 32 -7.01 -8.74 14.58
CA PHE A 32 -7.43 -9.50 13.40
C PHE A 32 -6.34 -10.48 12.95
N ARG A 33 -6.75 -11.75 12.79
CA ARG A 33 -5.88 -12.88 12.40
C ARG A 33 -4.70 -13.13 13.35
N GLY A 34 -4.81 -12.71 14.61
CA GLY A 34 -3.80 -12.96 15.64
C GLY A 34 -2.57 -12.05 15.55
N ILE A 35 -2.68 -10.92 14.87
CA ILE A 35 -1.63 -9.90 14.78
C ILE A 35 -2.14 -8.66 15.52
N HIS A 36 -1.45 -8.26 16.59
CA HIS A 36 -1.83 -7.10 17.40
C HIS A 36 -1.26 -5.79 16.82
N ARG A 37 -2.16 -4.91 16.33
CA ARG A 37 -1.84 -3.62 15.74
C ARG A 37 -2.03 -2.45 16.69
N THR A 38 -1.26 -1.39 16.47
CA THR A 38 -1.40 -0.11 17.16
C THR A 38 -2.17 0.90 16.30
N ASP A 39 -2.48 2.04 16.93
CA ASP A 39 -3.07 3.20 16.25
C ASP A 39 -2.13 3.81 15.18
N ASP A 40 -0.83 3.47 15.15
CA ASP A 40 0.15 3.99 14.18
C ASP A 40 0.22 3.17 12.89
N ILE A 41 -0.90 2.53 12.52
CA ILE A 41 -1.01 1.65 11.35
C ILE A 41 -0.68 2.37 10.02
N ILE A 42 0.10 1.70 9.16
CA ILE A 42 0.43 2.14 7.80
C ILE A 42 -0.05 1.10 6.79
N VAL A 43 -1.19 1.38 6.17
CA VAL A 43 -1.74 0.48 5.15
C VAL A 43 -1.05 0.73 3.81
N VAL A 44 -0.48 -0.32 3.23
CA VAL A 44 0.23 -0.25 1.94
C VAL A 44 -0.54 -0.98 0.84
N GLY A 45 -0.99 -0.26 -0.18
CA GLY A 45 -1.61 -0.86 -1.36
C GLY A 45 -0.59 -1.21 -2.44
N ASN A 46 -0.62 -2.41 -3.02
CA ASN A 46 0.23 -2.79 -4.16
C ASN A 46 -0.54 -3.63 -5.21
N ARG A 47 0.00 -3.74 -6.44
CA ARG A 47 -0.64 -4.48 -7.54
C ARG A 47 0.13 -5.71 -8.02
N ARG A 48 1.19 -6.12 -7.30
CA ARG A 48 2.01 -7.23 -7.78
C ARG A 48 1.29 -8.55 -7.58
N ASP A 49 1.42 -9.40 -8.59
CA ASP A 49 0.99 -10.79 -8.56
C ASP A 49 2.02 -11.67 -7.83
N MET A 50 1.62 -12.91 -7.54
CA MET A 50 2.36 -13.84 -6.67
C MET A 50 3.85 -14.03 -7.00
N PRO A 51 4.29 -14.12 -8.27
CA PRO A 51 5.70 -14.32 -8.60
C PRO A 51 6.62 -13.22 -8.02
N GLY A 52 6.14 -11.98 -7.92
CA GLY A 52 6.90 -10.86 -7.35
C GLY A 52 6.43 -10.41 -5.96
N LYS A 53 5.25 -10.87 -5.51
CA LYS A 53 4.59 -10.36 -4.30
C LYS A 53 5.44 -10.56 -3.03
N GLN A 54 6.00 -11.74 -2.83
CA GLN A 54 6.75 -12.04 -1.61
C GLN A 54 8.00 -11.16 -1.45
N ALA A 55 8.75 -10.96 -2.54
CA ALA A 55 9.94 -10.11 -2.53
C ALA A 55 9.57 -8.64 -2.32
N LEU A 56 8.51 -8.17 -2.98
CA LEU A 56 8.02 -6.81 -2.79
C LEU A 56 7.52 -6.57 -1.36
N ASP A 57 6.71 -7.49 -0.81
CA ASP A 57 6.17 -7.36 0.53
C ASP A 57 7.29 -7.24 1.58
N ARG A 58 8.36 -8.05 1.45
CA ARG A 58 9.54 -7.94 2.31
C ARG A 58 10.23 -6.59 2.16
N ALA A 59 10.48 -6.14 0.93
CA ALA A 59 11.12 -4.86 0.68
C ALA A 59 10.32 -3.67 1.23
N ILE A 60 8.98 -3.73 1.18
CA ILE A 60 8.10 -2.74 1.79
C ILE A 60 8.28 -2.72 3.31
N ILE A 61 8.21 -3.89 3.97
CA ILE A 61 8.39 -3.98 5.42
C ILE A 61 9.76 -3.45 5.83
N ASP A 62 10.85 -3.92 5.19
CA ASP A 62 12.22 -3.48 5.49
C ASP A 62 12.36 -1.96 5.36
N THR A 63 11.72 -1.36 4.36
CA THR A 63 11.77 0.10 4.14
C THR A 63 11.06 0.84 5.27
N VAL A 64 9.81 0.52 5.57
CA VAL A 64 8.99 1.27 6.54
C VAL A 64 9.47 1.05 7.98
N VAL A 65 9.96 -0.16 8.29
CA VAL A 65 10.63 -0.47 9.57
C VAL A 65 11.97 0.26 9.68
N GLY A 66 12.73 0.38 8.59
CA GLY A 66 13.99 1.12 8.59
C GLY A 66 13.81 2.64 8.72
N ASN A 67 12.80 3.19 8.05
CA ASN A 67 12.42 4.61 8.09
C ASN A 67 10.99 4.74 7.51
N PRO A 68 9.98 5.14 8.30
CA PRO A 68 10.06 5.94 9.54
C PRO A 68 10.26 5.18 10.86
N GLY A 69 10.42 3.86 10.86
CA GLY A 69 10.54 3.09 12.11
C GLY A 69 9.22 2.45 12.56
N ALA A 70 8.31 2.16 11.62
CA ALA A 70 7.05 1.51 11.97
C ALA A 70 7.29 0.08 12.47
N ARG A 71 6.34 -0.45 13.24
CA ARG A 71 6.35 -1.86 13.59
C ARG A 71 5.90 -2.70 12.39
N PRO A 72 6.52 -3.86 12.13
CA PRO A 72 6.12 -4.69 11.00
C PRO A 72 4.68 -5.21 11.12
N GLU A 73 4.16 -5.40 12.34
CA GLU A 73 2.75 -5.79 12.55
C GLU A 73 1.75 -4.72 12.11
N ASP A 74 2.18 -3.45 12.16
CA ASP A 74 1.38 -2.26 11.87
C ASP A 74 1.39 -1.90 10.37
N VAL A 75 1.96 -2.74 9.49
CA VAL A 75 2.07 -2.47 8.04
C VAL A 75 1.34 -3.52 7.21
N PRO A 76 -0.01 -3.55 7.21
CA PRO A 76 -0.75 -4.46 6.34
C PRO A 76 -0.58 -4.08 4.86
N ILE A 77 -0.27 -5.09 4.03
CA ILE A 77 -0.09 -4.92 2.59
C ILE A 77 -1.31 -5.47 1.84
N VAL A 78 -2.07 -4.59 1.18
CA VAL A 78 -3.34 -4.88 0.52
C VAL A 78 -3.15 -4.98 -1.00
N PRO A 79 -3.53 -6.10 -1.64
CA PRO A 79 -3.50 -6.22 -3.09
C PRO A 79 -4.62 -5.38 -3.73
N LEU A 80 -4.29 -4.65 -4.78
CA LEU A 80 -5.18 -3.82 -5.59
C LEU A 80 -5.14 -4.29 -7.05
N PRO A 81 -5.70 -5.47 -7.38
CA PRO A 81 -5.60 -6.02 -8.72
C PRO A 81 -6.31 -5.12 -9.74
N ASN A 82 -5.67 -4.92 -10.90
CA ASN A 82 -6.33 -4.35 -12.05
C ASN A 82 -5.73 -4.91 -13.35
N ALA A 83 -6.49 -4.81 -14.43
CA ALA A 83 -6.01 -5.21 -15.75
C ALA A 83 -4.93 -4.24 -16.25
N ARG A 84 -4.04 -4.75 -17.10
CA ARG A 84 -2.92 -3.97 -17.64
C ARG A 84 -3.41 -2.86 -18.56
N ASP A 85 -4.37 -3.13 -19.42
CA ASP A 85 -5.01 -2.17 -20.33
C ASP A 85 -5.83 -1.06 -19.64
N ALA A 86 -6.16 -1.22 -18.35
CA ALA A 86 -6.89 -0.22 -17.57
C ALA A 86 -6.08 1.05 -17.23
N TRP A 87 -4.82 1.15 -17.66
CA TRP A 87 -3.93 2.25 -17.32
C TRP A 87 -3.96 3.38 -18.35
N SER A 88 -4.11 4.61 -17.85
CA SER A 88 -3.77 5.84 -18.56
C SER A 88 -2.84 6.67 -17.68
N PHE A 89 -1.61 6.89 -18.14
CA PHE A 89 -0.64 7.76 -17.46
C PHE A 89 -0.84 9.24 -17.77
N GLY A 90 -1.77 9.57 -18.67
CA GLY A 90 -2.11 10.94 -19.02
C GLY A 90 -2.57 11.05 -20.46
N LYS A 91 -2.94 12.27 -20.87
CA LYS A 91 -3.36 12.62 -22.24
C LYS A 91 -4.59 11.84 -22.77
N GLY A 92 -5.28 11.10 -21.90
CA GLY A 92 -6.45 10.28 -22.28
C GLY A 92 -6.09 9.03 -23.08
N LEU A 93 -4.86 8.51 -22.95
CA LEU A 93 -4.37 7.36 -23.73
C LEU A 93 -4.28 6.10 -22.86
N ALA A 94 -4.78 4.98 -23.38
CA ALA A 94 -4.60 3.66 -22.78
C ALA A 94 -3.13 3.22 -22.93
N SER A 95 -2.32 3.49 -21.91
CA SER A 95 -0.86 3.52 -21.99
C SER A 95 -0.22 2.15 -22.15
N TYR A 96 -0.96 1.08 -21.89
CA TYR A 96 -0.50 -0.29 -22.11
C TYR A 96 -1.31 -1.04 -23.18
N ALA A 97 -2.27 -0.39 -23.84
CA ALA A 97 -3.08 -1.03 -24.88
C ALA A 97 -2.32 -1.23 -26.20
N GLU A 98 -1.23 -0.48 -26.42
CA GLU A 98 -0.45 -0.53 -27.67
C GLU A 98 0.69 -1.56 -27.66
N ASP A 99 1.02 -2.17 -26.52
CA ASP A 99 2.11 -3.14 -26.38
C ASP A 99 1.78 -4.55 -26.91
N ASP A 100 0.57 -4.76 -27.47
CA ASP A 100 0.16 -6.00 -28.15
C ASP A 100 0.12 -5.86 -29.69
N ALA A 101 0.61 -4.73 -30.22
CA ALA A 101 0.82 -4.54 -31.65
C ALA A 101 2.28 -4.87 -32.03
N GLU A 102 2.48 -6.14 -32.40
CA GLU A 102 3.67 -6.76 -33.02
C GLU A 102 4.74 -7.39 -32.10
#